data_AF-B9TEG7-F1
#
_entry.id   AF-B9TEG7-F1
#
_cell.length_a   1.000
_cell.length_b   1.000
_cell.length_c   1.000
_cell.angle_alpha   90.00
_cell.angle_beta   90.00
_cell.angle_gamma   90.00
#
_symmetry.space_group_name_H-M   'P 1'
#
loop_
_entity.id
_entity.type
_entity.pdbx_description
1 polymer ?
#
loop_
_entity_poly.entity_id
_entity_poly.type
_entity_poly.pdbx_seq_one_letter_code
_entity_poly.pdbx_strand_id
1 'polypeptide(L)'
;MRETGDLESAAVLDVIYNDEKGHVAIGAKWFRFLCAREKKDPAETFKQLVRINFRGPLKPPFNDLARAEAGLTPSFYRSLTAVSQS
;
A
#
# COMPACT_ATOMS: atom_id res chain seq x y z
N MET A 1 17.58 13.75 -3.77
CA MET A 1 17.52 13.75 -5.24
C MET A 1 17.35 15.16 -5.78
N ARG A 2 16.22 15.87 -5.56
CA ARG A 2 16.17 17.33 -5.86
C ARG A 2 17.12 18.15 -4.99
N GLU A 3 17.21 17.82 -3.71
CA GLU A 3 18.11 18.47 -2.75
C GLU A 3 19.60 18.12 -2.95
N THR A 4 19.90 17.13 -3.79
CA THR A 4 21.26 16.69 -4.12
C THR A 4 21.68 17.08 -5.54
N GLY A 5 20.85 17.84 -6.26
CA GLY A 5 21.14 18.33 -7.63
C GLY A 5 20.88 17.33 -8.76
N ASP A 6 20.41 16.11 -8.47
CA ASP A 6 20.11 15.09 -9.47
C ASP A 6 18.63 15.17 -9.87
N LEU A 7 18.37 16.08 -10.81
CA LEU A 7 17.04 16.38 -11.32
C LEU A 7 16.52 15.29 -12.28
N GLU A 8 17.41 14.59 -12.98
CA GLU A 8 17.07 13.53 -13.94
C GLU A 8 16.53 12.31 -13.20
N SER A 9 17.24 11.83 -12.17
CA SER A 9 16.76 10.71 -11.34
C SER A 9 15.46 11.06 -10.60
N ALA A 10 15.30 12.32 -10.17
CA ALA A 10 14.07 12.77 -9.52
C ALA A 10 12.85 12.72 -10.46
N ALA A 11 13.03 13.06 -11.74
CA ALA A 11 11.96 12.99 -12.72
C ALA A 11 11.53 11.55 -13.01
N VAL A 12 12.49 10.62 -13.10
CA VAL A 12 12.20 9.19 -13.28
C VAL A 12 11.42 8.63 -12.08
N LEU A 13 11.79 8.99 -10.85
CA LEU A 13 11.04 8.57 -9.67
C LEU A 13 9.61 9.11 -9.62
N ASP A 14 9.36 10.30 -10.15
CA ASP A 14 8.01 10.88 -10.20
C ASP A 14 7.09 10.08 -11.14
N VAL A 15 7.61 9.66 -12.30
CA VAL A 15 6.90 8.77 -13.23
C VAL A 15 6.57 7.44 -12.56
N ILE A 16 7.56 6.79 -11.95
CA ILE A 16 7.37 5.51 -11.25
C ILE A 16 6.33 5.66 -10.12
N TYR A 17 6.40 6.74 -9.34
CA TYR A 17 5.48 6.98 -8.24
C TYR A 17 4.01 7.11 -8.70
N ASN A 18 3.78 7.80 -9.82
CA ASN A 18 2.44 7.94 -10.39
C ASN A 18 1.92 6.62 -10.97
N ASP A 19 2.78 5.83 -11.61
CA ASP A 19 2.42 4.50 -12.13
C ASP A 19 2.03 3.54 -10.99
N GLU A 20 2.82 3.52 -9.91
CA GLU A 20 2.56 2.71 -8.73
C GLU A 20 1.27 3.11 -8.00
N LYS A 21 0.90 4.40 -7.99
CA LYS A 21 -0.44 4.81 -7.51
C LYS A 21 -1.55 4.17 -8.32
N GLY A 22 -1.42 4.19 -9.65
CA GLY A 22 -2.37 3.57 -10.57
C GLY A 22 -2.49 2.06 -10.35
N HIS A 23 -1.36 1.36 -10.23
CA HIS A 23 -1.30 -0.06 -9.92
C HIS A 23 -2.01 -0.40 -8.61
N VAL A 24 -1.76 0.35 -7.53
CA VAL A 24 -2.43 0.13 -6.24
C VAL A 24 -3.93 0.37 -6.36
N ALA A 25 -4.36 1.42 -7.08
CA ALA A 25 -5.78 1.74 -7.23
C ALA A 25 -6.55 0.63 -7.97
N ILE A 26 -5.98 0.13 -9.07
CA ILE A 26 -6.57 -0.97 -9.85
C ILE A 26 -6.62 -2.25 -9.00
N GLY A 27 -5.53 -2.57 -8.30
CA GLY A 27 -5.46 -3.73 -7.41
C GLY A 27 -6.49 -3.66 -6.29
N ALA A 28 -6.60 -2.52 -5.61
CA ALA A 28 -7.58 -2.32 -4.54
C ALA A 28 -9.02 -2.42 -5.04
N LYS A 29 -9.32 -1.89 -6.23
CA LYS A 29 -10.65 -2.00 -6.86
C LYS A 29 -11.06 -3.46 -7.05
N TRP A 30 -10.20 -4.26 -7.69
CA TRP A 30 -10.49 -5.68 -7.94
C TRP A 30 -10.52 -6.50 -6.65
N PHE A 31 -9.62 -6.22 -5.71
CA PHE A 31 -9.61 -6.86 -4.41
C PHE A 31 -10.92 -6.66 -3.64
N ARG A 32 -11.42 -5.42 -3.57
CA ARG A 32 -12.71 -5.11 -2.93
C ARG A 32 -13.88 -5.78 -3.65
N PHE A 33 -13.88 -5.77 -4.99
CA PHE A 33 -14.90 -6.45 -5.79
C PHE A 33 -14.96 -7.95 -5.48
N LEU A 34 -13.80 -8.62 -5.40
CA LEU A 34 -13.72 -10.04 -5.06
C LEU A 34 -14.18 -10.31 -3.62
N CYS A 35 -13.74 -9.50 -2.65
CA CYS A 35 -14.19 -9.63 -1.26
C CYS A 35 -15.72 -9.48 -1.13
N ALA A 36 -16.31 -8.50 -1.82
CA ALA A 36 -17.76 -8.30 -1.82
C ALA A 36 -18.50 -9.49 -2.44
N ARG A 37 -17.99 -10.04 -3.56
CA ARG A 37 -18.57 -11.22 -4.22
C ARG A 37 -18.51 -12.47 -3.34
N GLU A 38 -17.43 -12.63 -2.58
CA GLU A 38 -17.23 -13.76 -1.65
C GLU A 38 -17.80 -13.52 -0.24
N LYS A 39 -18.43 -12.36 0.01
CA LYS A 39 -18.92 -11.94 1.33
C LYS A 39 -17.84 -11.95 2.43
N LYS A 40 -16.61 -11.59 2.07
CA LYS A 40 -15.46 -11.48 2.99
C LYS A 40 -15.22 -10.02 3.39
N ASP A 41 -14.77 -9.81 4.62
CA ASP A 41 -14.27 -8.50 5.03
C ASP A 41 -12.92 -8.22 4.32
N PRO A 42 -12.80 -7.12 3.56
CA PRO A 42 -11.59 -6.84 2.79
C PRO A 42 -10.39 -6.52 3.68
N ALA A 43 -10.57 -5.87 4.83
CA ALA A 43 -9.46 -5.53 5.71
C ALA A 43 -8.88 -6.77 6.38
N GLU A 44 -9.73 -7.65 6.92
CA GLU A 44 -9.31 -8.95 7.48
C GLU A 44 -8.64 -9.83 6.43
N THR A 45 -9.24 -9.95 5.23
CA THR A 45 -8.69 -10.74 4.13
C THR A 45 -7.32 -10.23 3.71
N PHE A 46 -7.17 -8.91 3.60
CA PHE A 46 -5.89 -8.29 3.27
C PHE A 46 -4.83 -8.60 4.33
N LYS A 47 -5.18 -8.47 5.61
CA LYS A 47 -4.27 -8.79 6.73
C LYS A 47 -3.82 -10.24 6.72
N GLN A 48 -4.73 -11.18 6.43
CA GLN A 48 -4.38 -12.59 6.29
C GLN A 48 -3.43 -12.83 5.12
N LEU A 49 -3.74 -12.26 3.95
CA LEU A 49 -2.91 -12.39 2.75
C LEU A 49 -1.51 -11.80 2.94
N VAL A 50 -1.40 -10.64 3.59
CA VAL A 50 -0.11 -10.04 3.91
C VAL A 50 0.69 -10.95 4.85
N ARG A 51 0.08 -11.51 5.91
CA ARG A 51 0.78 -12.42 6.83
C ARG A 51 1.28 -13.71 6.15
N ILE A 52 0.52 -14.24 5.19
CA ILE A 52 0.87 -15.48 4.48
C ILE A 52 1.99 -15.23 3.45
N ASN A 53 1.94 -14.10 2.75
CA ASN A 53 2.79 -13.86 1.58
C ASN A 53 3.98 -12.92 1.86
N PHE A 54 3.91 -12.09 2.90
CA PHE A 54 4.95 -11.11 3.24
C PHE A 54 5.62 -11.47 4.57
N ARG A 55 6.95 -11.69 4.52
CA ARG A 55 7.74 -12.17 5.67
C ARG A 55 8.54 -11.07 6.39
N GLY A 56 8.37 -9.81 6.00
CA GLY A 56 9.07 -8.66 6.59
C GLY A 56 8.14 -7.75 7.41
N PRO A 57 8.69 -6.85 8.24
CA PRO A 57 7.89 -5.81 8.89
C PRO A 57 7.47 -4.77 7.84
N LEU A 58 6.21 -4.34 7.90
CA LEU A 58 5.78 -3.15 7.16
C LEU A 58 6.38 -1.93 7.85
N LYS A 59 7.38 -1.31 7.20
CA LYS A 59 8.08 -0.15 7.76
C LYS A 59 7.34 1.15 7.42
N PRO A 60 6.97 1.97 8.40
CA PRO A 60 6.58 3.36 8.17
C PRO A 60 7.79 4.19 7.69
N PRO A 61 7.58 5.38 7.09
CA PRO A 61 6.29 6.08 6.93
C PRO A 61 5.48 5.57 5.73
N PHE A 62 4.17 5.35 5.94
CA PHE A 62 3.25 5.12 4.83
C PHE A 62 2.80 6.46 4.26
N ASN A 63 2.72 6.55 2.94
CA ASN A 63 1.99 7.62 2.29
C ASN A 63 0.49 7.33 2.41
N ASP A 64 -0.10 7.70 3.55
CA ASP A 64 -1.51 7.44 3.88
C ASP A 64 -2.46 8.13 2.88
N LEU A 65 -2.14 9.36 2.46
CA LEU A 65 -2.95 10.11 1.49
C LEU A 65 -3.02 9.39 0.14
N ALA A 66 -1.87 9.06 -0.45
CA ALA A 66 -1.82 8.35 -1.73
C ALA A 66 -2.47 6.97 -1.68
N ARG A 67 -2.34 6.25 -0.56
CA ARG A 67 -2.97 4.93 -0.36
C ARG A 67 -4.48 5.05 -0.21
N ALA A 68 -4.97 6.06 0.50
CA ALA A 68 -6.39 6.33 0.63
C ALA A 68 -7.01 6.72 -0.72
N GLU A 69 -6.33 7.55 -1.53
CA GLU A 69 -6.75 7.86 -2.91
C GLU A 69 -6.84 6.60 -3.78
N ALA A 70 -5.92 5.65 -3.57
CA ALA A 70 -5.93 4.36 -4.22
C ALA A 70 -6.94 3.34 -3.60
N GLY A 71 -7.75 3.74 -2.62
CA GLY A 71 -8.77 2.88 -2.00
C GLY A 71 -8.26 1.91 -0.94
N LEU A 72 -6.99 2.03 -0.53
CA LEU A 72 -6.38 1.29 0.56
C LEU A 72 -6.37 2.16 1.84
N THR A 73 -7.44 2.07 2.62
CA THR A 73 -7.59 2.85 3.85
C THR A 73 -6.61 2.40 4.94
N PRO A 74 -6.27 3.26 5.91
CA PRO A 74 -5.33 2.93 6.98
C PRO A 74 -5.66 1.68 7.80
N SER A 75 -6.95 1.30 7.87
CA SER A 75 -7.43 0.07 8.53
C SER A 75 -6.83 -1.23 7.95
N PHE A 76 -6.32 -1.21 6.72
CA PHE A 76 -5.73 -2.37 6.05
C PHE A 76 -4.34 -2.71 6.58
N TYR A 77 -3.51 -1.70 6.89
CA TYR A 77 -2.08 -1.90 7.13
C TYR A 77 -1.58 -1.38 8.49
N ARG A 78 -2.30 -0.47 9.17
CA ARG A 78 -1.85 0.02 10.48
C ARG A 78 -1.77 -1.07 11.54
N SER A 79 -2.66 -2.06 11.52
CA SER A 79 -2.58 -3.20 12.45
C SER A 79 -1.52 -4.25 12.08
N LEU A 80 -0.84 -4.07 10.94
CA LEU A 80 0.22 -4.96 10.44
C LEU A 80 1.62 -4.39 10.68
N THR A 81 1.73 -3.13 11.13
CA THR A 81 3.00 -2.63 11.66
C THR A 81 3.31 -3.42 12.91
N ALA A 82 4.55 -3.93 13.02
CA ALA A 82 4.99 -4.54 14.26
C ALA A 82 4.80 -3.52 15.39
N VAL A 83 3.94 -3.86 16.36
CA VAL A 83 4.22 -3.44 17.73
C VAL A 83 5.57 -4.09 18.03
N SER A 84 6.63 -3.28 18.12
CA SER A 84 7.83 -3.72 18.83
C SER A 84 7.38 -4.08 20.24
N GLN A 85 7.03 -5.34 20.45
CA GLN A 85 7.02 -5.92 21.78
C GLN A 85 8.49 -6.00 22.18
N SER A 86 8.79 -5.30 23.27
CA SER A 86 10.10 -5.25 23.91
C SER A 86 10.50 -6.63 24.45
#